data_AF-A0A1V0U0Y8-F1
#
_entry.id   AF-A0A1V0U0Y8-F1
#
_cell.length_a   1.000
_cell.length_b   1.000
_cell.length_c   1.000
_cell.angle_alpha   90.00
_cell.angle_beta   90.00
_cell.angle_gamma   90.00
#
_symmetry.space_group_name_H-M   'P 1'
#
loop_
_entity.id
_entity.type
_entity.pdbx_description
1 polymer ?
#
loop_
_entity_poly.entity_id
_entity_poly.type
_entity_poly.pdbx_seq_one_letter_code
_entity_poly.pdbx_strand_id
1 'polypeptide(L)'
;MNTHTIDTDTPVISADAYDTAAFFTGSEAIAVVTNTTAPDAVPLPSPDASTAELLFAAQEAGRRAVPAPFTETALVARPLLRRAGLPVPDGPLSYAIAPELTIRYAHPAASPVGSAGCLGDDDTLLITGTLHRVPWARAAGAVVVLATAPSGPVLFTLDPDRAALTPGANLAGEPRDDLHLAPLEIPASRVRRIPRELLEEAEHRAALGRAALMAGAAERCVELTVAHTTARVQFGRPLSHFQAVKQEEARLIEEAALVRAAVQAAATPLDTGGPAAHFAVAAAKTQASASAAEIARIAHQLHGAIGITQLNPLHLATTRLWSWRDEDGDETDWALRLARSVTAATLWPALTTKP
;
A
#
# COMPACT_ATOMS: atom_id res chain seq x y z
N MET A 1 27.53 -16.70 -45.50
CA MET A 1 26.48 -15.68 -45.29
C MET A 1 25.28 -16.45 -44.74
N ASN A 2 25.22 -16.64 -43.42
CA ASN A 2 24.19 -17.46 -42.80
C ASN A 2 22.91 -16.63 -42.73
N THR A 3 22.03 -16.82 -43.72
CA THR A 3 20.64 -16.40 -43.64
C THR A 3 19.94 -17.27 -42.60
N HIS A 4 19.91 -16.82 -41.36
CA HIS A 4 18.96 -17.31 -40.39
C HIS A 4 17.57 -16.83 -40.83
N THR A 5 16.84 -17.70 -41.52
CA THR A 5 15.41 -17.54 -41.73
C THR A 5 14.77 -17.48 -40.35
N ILE A 6 14.16 -16.34 -40.00
CA ILE A 6 13.36 -16.22 -38.78
C ILE A 6 12.17 -17.14 -38.99
N ASP A 7 12.09 -18.21 -38.19
CA ASP A 7 10.97 -19.13 -38.18
C ASP A 7 9.71 -18.42 -37.68
N THR A 8 8.87 -17.97 -38.62
CA THR A 8 7.59 -17.31 -38.35
C THR A 8 6.47 -18.29 -37.98
N ASP A 9 6.73 -19.60 -38.03
CA ASP A 9 5.76 -20.63 -37.64
C ASP A 9 5.76 -20.88 -36.12
N THR A 10 6.59 -20.13 -35.37
CA THR A 10 6.52 -20.08 -33.91
C THR A 10 5.15 -19.54 -33.50
N PRO A 11 4.28 -20.32 -32.83
CA PRO A 11 2.97 -19.86 -32.43
C PRO A 11 3.11 -18.58 -31.59
N VAL A 12 2.56 -17.48 -32.10
CA VAL A 12 2.34 -16.27 -31.32
C VAL A 12 1.28 -16.67 -30.29
N ILE A 13 1.66 -16.68 -29.02
CA ILE A 13 0.69 -16.77 -27.93
C ILE A 13 -0.25 -15.59 -28.15
N SER A 14 -1.51 -15.86 -28.53
CA SER A 14 -2.51 -14.80 -28.72
C SER A 14 -2.60 -13.98 -27.44
N ALA A 15 -2.89 -12.68 -27.55
CA ALA A 15 -3.27 -11.89 -26.38
C ALA A 15 -4.40 -12.58 -25.59
N ASP A 16 -5.28 -13.31 -26.30
CA ASP A 16 -6.38 -14.09 -25.72
C ASP A 16 -5.93 -15.34 -24.91
N ALA A 17 -4.67 -15.76 -25.04
CA ALA A 17 -4.12 -16.87 -24.25
C ALA A 17 -3.63 -16.42 -22.86
N TYR A 18 -3.55 -15.10 -22.62
CA TYR A 18 -3.44 -14.56 -21.28
C TYR A 18 -4.86 -14.42 -20.73
N ASP A 19 -5.22 -15.31 -19.80
CA ASP A 19 -6.47 -15.17 -19.06
C ASP A 19 -6.41 -13.87 -18.23
N THR A 20 -7.02 -12.82 -18.77
CA THR A 20 -7.18 -11.53 -18.11
C THR A 20 -8.39 -11.51 -17.18
N ALA A 21 -9.24 -12.55 -17.16
CA ALA A 21 -10.37 -12.65 -16.24
C ALA A 21 -9.91 -12.76 -14.77
N ALA A 22 -8.64 -13.11 -14.54
CA ALA A 22 -8.00 -13.10 -13.24
C ALA A 22 -7.69 -11.68 -12.69
N PHE A 23 -7.78 -10.63 -13.52
CA PHE A 23 -7.54 -9.25 -13.13
C PHE A 23 -8.84 -8.45 -13.10
N PHE A 24 -8.99 -7.57 -12.11
CA PHE A 24 -10.04 -6.55 -12.17
C PHE A 24 -9.64 -5.50 -13.21
N THR A 25 -10.20 -5.60 -14.42
CA THR A 25 -9.72 -4.94 -15.64
C THR A 25 -10.28 -3.52 -15.88
N GLY A 26 -11.01 -2.92 -14.94
CA GLY A 26 -11.53 -1.56 -15.11
C GLY A 26 -10.73 -0.52 -14.31
N SER A 27 -9.89 0.29 -14.96
CA SER A 27 -9.28 1.47 -14.33
C SER A 27 -10.29 2.57 -13.98
N GLU A 28 -11.46 2.56 -14.64
CA GLU A 28 -12.61 3.43 -14.33
C GLU A 28 -13.58 2.80 -13.30
N ALA A 29 -13.47 1.49 -13.07
CA ALA A 29 -14.26 0.77 -12.07
C ALA A 29 -13.47 0.73 -10.77
N ILE A 30 -13.53 1.81 -9.99
CA ILE A 30 -13.11 1.74 -8.59
C ILE A 30 -13.97 0.66 -7.95
N ALA A 31 -13.35 -0.45 -7.55
CA ALA A 31 -14.08 -1.53 -6.92
C ALA A 31 -14.69 -0.98 -5.63
N VAL A 32 -16.01 -1.01 -5.53
CA VAL A 32 -16.76 -0.54 -4.38
C VAL A 32 -16.45 -1.48 -3.22
N VAL A 33 -15.50 -1.09 -2.37
CA VAL A 33 -15.15 -1.82 -1.14
C VAL A 33 -16.28 -1.64 -0.14
N THR A 34 -17.18 -2.62 -0.05
CA THR A 34 -18.32 -2.59 0.87
C THR A 34 -18.39 -3.88 1.68
N ASN A 35 -19.03 -3.80 2.85
CA ASN A 35 -19.41 -4.97 3.66
C ASN A 35 -20.62 -5.74 3.04
N THR A 36 -20.95 -5.53 1.75
CA THR A 36 -22.15 -6.07 1.10
C THR A 36 -21.81 -6.92 -0.13
N THR A 37 -22.62 -7.96 -0.33
CA THR A 37 -22.53 -8.97 -1.39
C THR A 37 -22.88 -8.43 -2.79
N ALA A 38 -22.18 -7.40 -3.24
CA ALA A 38 -22.16 -7.07 -4.67
C ALA A 38 -21.15 -8.00 -5.37
N PRO A 39 -21.45 -8.53 -6.58
CA PRO A 39 -20.59 -9.50 -7.26
C PRO A 39 -19.17 -8.99 -7.56
N ASP A 40 -18.96 -7.67 -7.60
CA ASP A 40 -17.69 -7.01 -7.89
C ASP A 40 -17.06 -6.29 -6.66
N ALA A 41 -17.68 -6.41 -5.48
CA ALA A 41 -17.16 -5.81 -4.26
C ALA A 41 -16.09 -6.70 -3.64
N VAL A 42 -14.97 -6.09 -3.21
CA VAL A 42 -13.98 -6.76 -2.37
C VAL A 42 -14.57 -6.81 -0.95
N PRO A 43 -14.97 -7.98 -0.44
CA PRO A 43 -15.49 -8.06 0.92
C PRO A 43 -14.39 -7.66 1.89
N LEU A 44 -14.70 -6.70 2.75
CA LEU A 44 -13.79 -6.34 3.82
C LEU A 44 -13.69 -7.51 4.81
N PRO A 45 -12.50 -7.79 5.37
CA PRO A 45 -12.35 -8.79 6.41
C PRO A 45 -13.23 -8.48 7.61
N SER A 46 -13.54 -9.52 8.39
CA SER A 46 -14.28 -9.40 9.65
C SER A 46 -13.69 -8.28 10.52
N PRO A 47 -14.51 -7.53 11.28
CA PRO A 47 -14.02 -6.58 12.27
C PRO A 47 -12.94 -7.13 13.22
N ASP A 48 -13.00 -8.43 13.52
CA ASP A 48 -12.11 -9.15 14.44
C ASP A 48 -10.95 -9.87 13.75
N ALA A 49 -10.75 -9.64 12.44
CA ALA A 49 -9.64 -10.23 11.70
C ALA A 49 -8.30 -9.79 12.30
N SER A 50 -7.42 -10.77 12.53
CA SER A 50 -6.04 -10.54 12.95
C SER A 50 -5.25 -9.79 11.89
N THR A 51 -4.17 -9.10 12.30
CA THR A 51 -3.28 -8.44 11.32
C THR A 51 -2.74 -9.43 10.29
N ALA A 52 -2.45 -10.66 10.68
CA ALA A 52 -2.01 -11.71 9.74
C ALA A 52 -3.06 -12.00 8.64
N GLU A 53 -4.35 -12.09 8.99
CA GLU A 53 -5.43 -12.29 8.02
C GLU A 53 -5.60 -11.08 7.11
N LEU A 54 -5.49 -9.86 7.65
CA LEU A 54 -5.53 -8.62 6.87
C LEU A 54 -4.37 -8.54 5.86
N LEU A 55 -3.16 -8.91 6.28
CA LEU A 55 -1.99 -8.93 5.40
C LEU A 55 -2.11 -9.99 4.31
N PHE A 56 -2.65 -11.18 4.63
CA PHE A 56 -2.94 -12.20 3.62
C PHE A 56 -3.97 -11.71 2.59
N ALA A 57 -5.03 -11.05 3.04
CA ALA A 57 -6.02 -10.46 2.14
C ALA A 57 -5.44 -9.33 1.29
N ALA A 58 -4.53 -8.51 1.84
CA ALA A 58 -3.78 -7.52 1.06
C ALA A 58 -2.86 -8.18 0.02
N GLN A 59 -2.19 -9.28 0.35
CA GLN A 59 -1.40 -10.07 -0.61
C GLN A 59 -2.29 -10.55 -1.76
N GLU A 60 -3.45 -11.11 -1.46
CA GLU A 60 -4.37 -11.57 -2.50
C GLU A 60 -4.90 -10.42 -3.37
N ALA A 61 -5.18 -9.26 -2.76
CA ALA A 61 -5.58 -8.06 -3.49
C ALA A 61 -4.47 -7.55 -4.41
N GLY A 62 -3.21 -7.57 -3.95
CA GLY A 62 -2.05 -7.23 -4.76
C GLY A 62 -1.83 -8.21 -5.91
N ARG A 63 -1.98 -9.51 -5.65
CA ARG A 63 -1.83 -10.59 -6.65
C ARG A 63 -2.83 -10.48 -7.79
N ARG A 64 -4.07 -10.08 -7.48
CA ARG A 64 -5.14 -9.83 -8.46
C ARG A 64 -5.19 -8.40 -9.01
N ALA A 65 -4.26 -7.55 -8.55
CA ALA A 65 -4.16 -6.15 -8.94
C ALA A 65 -5.48 -5.37 -8.75
N VAL A 66 -6.12 -5.58 -7.61
CA VAL A 66 -7.44 -5.03 -7.27
C VAL A 66 -7.36 -3.50 -7.11
N PRO A 67 -8.13 -2.71 -7.87
CA PRO A 67 -8.16 -1.25 -7.74
C PRO A 67 -9.10 -0.80 -6.61
N ALA A 68 -8.66 -0.98 -5.36
CA ALA A 68 -9.47 -0.73 -4.17
C ALA A 68 -8.66 -0.13 -3.00
N PRO A 69 -9.29 0.70 -2.13
CA PRO A 69 -8.70 1.20 -0.88
C PRO A 69 -8.58 0.12 0.21
N PHE A 70 -8.02 -1.05 -0.10
CA PHE A 70 -7.95 -2.17 0.85
C PHE A 70 -7.07 -1.83 2.05
N THR A 71 -5.81 -1.46 1.80
CA THR A 71 -4.84 -1.11 2.86
C THR A 71 -5.33 0.09 3.65
N GLU A 72 -5.78 1.11 2.93
CA GLU A 72 -6.31 2.34 3.49
C GLU A 72 -7.46 2.06 4.46
N THR A 73 -8.42 1.22 4.04
CA THR A 73 -9.61 0.92 4.85
C THR A 73 -9.31 -0.06 5.96
N ALA A 74 -8.79 -1.25 5.62
CA ALA A 74 -8.73 -2.39 6.52
C ALA A 74 -7.51 -2.38 7.43
N LEU A 75 -6.35 -1.95 6.92
CA LEU A 75 -5.08 -1.98 7.66
C LEU A 75 -4.80 -0.67 8.42
N VAL A 76 -5.25 0.47 7.91
CA VAL A 76 -4.93 1.80 8.46
C VAL A 76 -6.14 2.45 9.13
N ALA A 77 -7.14 2.91 8.37
CA ALA A 77 -8.20 3.77 8.88
C ALA A 77 -9.03 3.11 9.99
N ARG A 78 -9.52 1.87 9.77
CA ARG A 78 -10.37 1.17 10.75
C ARG A 78 -9.65 0.89 12.08
N PRO A 79 -8.43 0.31 12.10
CA PRO A 79 -7.70 0.11 13.36
C PRO A 79 -7.45 1.43 14.11
N LEU A 80 -7.06 2.50 13.41
CA LEU A 80 -6.78 3.79 14.03
C LEU A 80 -8.03 4.43 14.64
N LEU A 81 -9.16 4.39 13.94
CA LEU A 81 -10.43 4.89 14.48
C LEU A 81 -10.87 4.12 15.72
N ARG A 82 -10.73 2.79 15.72
CA ARG A 82 -11.03 1.95 16.89
C ARG A 82 -10.13 2.29 18.08
N ARG A 83 -8.82 2.41 17.85
CA ARG A 83 -7.85 2.78 18.89
C ARG A 83 -8.07 4.18 19.44
N ALA A 84 -8.52 5.12 18.60
CA ALA A 84 -8.89 6.47 19.02
C ALA A 84 -10.27 6.55 19.72
N GLY A 85 -11.04 5.44 19.75
CA GLY A 85 -12.40 5.42 20.29
C GLY A 85 -13.39 6.25 19.47
N LEU A 86 -13.14 6.40 18.16
CA LEU A 86 -14.00 7.14 17.25
C LEU A 86 -14.94 6.19 16.48
N PRO A 87 -16.11 6.70 16.02
CA PRO A 87 -16.98 5.95 15.13
C PRO A 87 -16.23 5.48 13.88
N VAL A 88 -16.47 4.23 13.48
CA VAL A 88 -15.92 3.65 12.26
C VAL A 88 -17.01 3.67 11.19
N PRO A 89 -16.92 4.54 10.17
CA PRO A 89 -17.92 4.56 9.11
C PRO A 89 -17.91 3.25 8.31
N ASP A 90 -19.08 2.91 7.77
CA ASP A 90 -19.19 1.86 6.76
C ASP A 90 -18.59 2.31 5.42
N GLY A 91 -18.26 1.34 4.58
CA GLY A 91 -17.73 1.60 3.24
C GLY A 91 -16.23 1.89 3.19
N PRO A 92 -15.75 2.38 2.04
CA PRO A 92 -14.33 2.66 1.80
C PRO A 92 -13.85 3.86 2.61
N LEU A 93 -12.68 3.72 3.24
CA LEU A 93 -12.01 4.78 3.96
C LEU A 93 -10.65 5.05 3.35
N SER A 94 -10.20 6.29 3.50
CA SER A 94 -8.84 6.71 3.19
C SER A 94 -8.14 7.22 4.44
N TYR A 95 -6.87 7.55 4.32
CA TYR A 95 -6.10 8.20 5.37
C TYR A 95 -5.14 9.25 4.78
N ALA A 96 -4.74 10.20 5.62
CA ALA A 96 -3.71 11.17 5.31
C ALA A 96 -2.87 11.47 6.54
N ILE A 97 -1.55 11.28 6.44
CA ILE A 97 -0.59 11.72 7.47
C ILE A 97 -0.07 13.08 7.02
N ALA A 98 -0.54 14.14 7.67
CA ALA A 98 -0.38 15.51 7.21
C ALA A 98 0.14 16.42 8.34
N PRO A 99 1.44 16.32 8.68
CA PRO A 99 2.05 17.21 9.68
C PRO A 99 2.04 18.68 9.24
N GLU A 100 1.92 18.94 7.93
CA GLU A 100 1.94 20.27 7.31
C GLU A 100 0.60 21.03 7.41
N LEU A 101 -0.47 20.39 7.89
CA LEU A 101 -1.73 21.09 8.10
C LEU A 101 -1.58 22.18 9.15
N THR A 102 -2.09 23.36 8.84
CA THR A 102 -2.22 24.43 9.81
C THR A 102 -3.52 24.21 10.59
N ILE A 103 -3.39 23.86 11.87
CA ILE A 103 -4.50 23.69 12.81
C ILE A 103 -4.40 24.76 13.90
N ARG A 104 -5.46 25.55 14.07
CA ARG A 104 -5.54 26.59 15.10
C ARG A 104 -6.93 26.64 15.72
N TYR A 105 -7.07 27.23 16.89
CA TYR A 105 -8.40 27.54 17.44
C TYR A 105 -9.07 28.65 16.63
N ALA A 106 -10.34 28.49 16.30
CA ALA A 106 -11.12 29.49 15.56
C ALA A 106 -11.40 30.73 16.43
N HIS A 107 -11.61 30.53 17.73
CA HIS A 107 -11.91 31.60 18.70
C HIS A 107 -10.98 31.54 19.93
N PRO A 108 -9.68 31.84 19.77
CA PRO A 108 -8.68 31.68 20.83
C PRO A 108 -8.94 32.58 22.06
N ALA A 109 -9.65 33.70 21.89
CA ALA A 109 -10.00 34.62 22.99
C ALA A 109 -11.25 34.19 23.79
N ALA A 110 -12.06 33.26 23.27
CA ALA A 110 -13.28 32.78 23.90
C ALA A 110 -13.11 31.40 24.58
N SER A 111 -11.98 30.72 24.35
CA SER A 111 -11.74 29.39 24.93
C SER A 111 -11.27 29.51 26.39
N PRO A 112 -12.01 28.94 27.36
CA PRO A 112 -11.63 28.98 28.78
C PRO A 112 -10.36 28.17 29.11
N VAL A 113 -9.79 27.47 28.12
CA VAL A 113 -8.66 26.54 28.28
C VAL A 113 -7.33 27.11 27.75
N GLY A 114 -7.33 28.32 27.17
CA GLY A 114 -6.15 28.91 26.53
C GLY A 114 -5.60 28.06 25.38
N SER A 115 -4.38 28.35 24.92
CA SER A 115 -3.72 27.64 23.80
C SER A 115 -3.41 26.16 24.06
N ALA A 116 -3.74 25.62 25.24
CA ALA A 116 -3.20 24.36 25.78
C ALA A 116 -4.14 23.15 25.71
N GLY A 117 -5.41 23.26 25.29
CA GLY A 117 -6.21 22.05 25.11
C GLY A 117 -7.66 22.25 24.71
N CYS A 118 -8.09 21.44 23.73
CA CYS A 118 -9.47 21.15 23.42
C CYS A 118 -10.13 20.46 24.63
N LEU A 119 -10.82 21.20 25.49
CA LEU A 119 -11.59 20.62 26.59
C LEU A 119 -13.03 21.17 26.66
N GLY A 120 -13.38 22.20 25.89
CA GLY A 120 -14.76 22.69 25.79
C GLY A 120 -15.52 22.09 24.61
N ASP A 121 -16.81 21.77 24.82
CA ASP A 121 -17.73 21.35 23.74
C ASP A 121 -18.01 22.48 22.72
N ASP A 122 -17.80 23.74 23.11
CA ASP A 122 -17.96 24.94 22.27
C ASP A 122 -16.68 25.33 21.50
N ASP A 123 -15.55 24.66 21.74
CA ASP A 123 -14.30 24.96 21.05
C ASP A 123 -14.38 24.49 19.59
N THR A 124 -13.94 25.34 18.66
CA THR A 124 -13.87 25.01 17.23
C THR A 124 -12.43 25.16 16.75
N LEU A 125 -11.94 24.17 15.99
CA LEU A 125 -10.66 24.21 15.33
C LEU A 125 -10.86 24.65 13.87
N LEU A 126 -10.00 25.57 13.44
CA LEU A 126 -9.86 25.98 12.05
C LEU A 126 -8.68 25.24 11.44
N ILE A 127 -8.96 24.48 10.38
CA ILE A 127 -7.98 23.66 9.66
C ILE A 127 -7.81 24.23 8.26
N THR A 128 -6.58 24.47 7.85
CA THR A 128 -6.21 24.96 6.51
C THR A 128 -4.98 24.25 5.99
N GLY A 129 -4.92 24.00 4.68
CA GLY A 129 -3.76 23.42 4.03
C GLY A 129 -4.15 22.47 2.91
N THR A 130 -3.21 21.64 2.49
CA THR A 130 -3.45 20.61 1.48
C THR A 130 -3.07 19.26 2.05
N LEU A 131 -3.96 18.28 1.90
CA LEU A 131 -3.61 16.87 2.04
C LEU A 131 -3.13 16.39 0.66
N HIS A 132 -1.85 16.07 0.54
CA HIS A 132 -1.27 15.68 -0.75
C HIS A 132 -1.42 14.18 -0.99
N ARG A 133 -1.72 13.82 -2.25
CA ARG A 133 -1.72 12.44 -2.77
C ARG A 133 -2.51 11.46 -1.90
N VAL A 134 -3.62 11.89 -1.34
CA VAL A 134 -4.52 11.07 -0.51
C VAL A 134 -5.03 9.89 -1.34
N PRO A 135 -4.71 8.64 -0.94
CA PRO A 135 -5.06 7.48 -1.73
C PRO A 135 -6.57 7.26 -1.75
N TRP A 136 -7.16 7.11 -2.93
CA TRP A 136 -8.59 6.83 -3.10
C TRP A 136 -9.53 7.89 -2.51
N ALA A 137 -9.09 9.13 -2.34
CA ALA A 137 -9.87 10.18 -1.67
C ALA A 137 -11.24 10.38 -2.33
N ARG A 138 -11.28 10.45 -3.68
CA ARG A 138 -12.51 10.59 -4.47
C ARG A 138 -13.53 9.44 -4.34
N ALA A 139 -13.12 8.31 -3.75
CA ALA A 139 -13.96 7.13 -3.57
C ALA A 139 -14.21 6.78 -2.10
N ALA A 140 -13.56 7.48 -1.17
CA ALA A 140 -13.69 7.23 0.26
C ALA A 140 -14.89 8.00 0.82
N GLY A 141 -15.66 7.37 1.71
CA GLY A 141 -16.71 8.05 2.46
C GLY A 141 -16.16 8.94 3.59
N ALA A 142 -14.92 8.69 4.01
CA ALA A 142 -14.19 9.54 4.94
C ALA A 142 -12.67 9.33 4.81
N VAL A 143 -11.90 10.38 5.11
CA VAL A 143 -10.44 10.37 5.22
C VAL A 143 -10.07 10.49 6.70
N VAL A 144 -9.33 9.52 7.23
CA VAL A 144 -8.76 9.60 8.56
C VAL A 144 -7.49 10.46 8.50
N VAL A 145 -7.55 11.66 9.06
CA VAL A 145 -6.44 12.62 9.03
C VAL A 145 -5.68 12.55 10.35
N LEU A 146 -4.38 12.29 10.25
CA LEU A 146 -3.43 12.41 11.34
C LEU A 146 -2.60 13.68 11.12
N ALA A 147 -2.62 14.59 12.09
CA ALA A 147 -1.96 15.88 11.96
C ALA A 147 -1.37 16.34 13.30
N THR A 148 -0.62 17.43 13.28
CA THR A 148 -0.08 18.06 14.50
C THR A 148 -0.85 19.33 14.80
N ALA A 149 -1.56 19.34 15.92
CA ALA A 149 -2.16 20.55 16.48
C ALA A 149 -1.20 21.23 17.47
N PRO A 150 -1.45 22.46 17.93
CA PRO A 150 -0.68 23.09 19.01
C PRO A 150 -0.64 22.23 20.28
N SER A 151 -1.66 21.39 20.44
CA SER A 151 -1.84 20.47 21.54
C SER A 151 -1.09 19.13 21.35
N GLY A 152 -0.35 18.96 20.26
CA GLY A 152 0.32 17.70 19.88
C GLY A 152 -0.44 16.93 18.79
N PRO A 153 -0.09 15.65 18.58
CA PRO A 153 -0.71 14.81 17.56
C PRO A 153 -2.22 14.66 17.76
N VAL A 154 -2.96 14.80 16.66
CA VAL A 154 -4.41 14.67 16.64
C VAL A 154 -4.85 13.78 15.48
N LEU A 155 -6.01 13.17 15.66
CA LEU A 155 -6.71 12.35 14.68
C LEU A 155 -8.16 12.83 14.55
N PHE A 156 -8.64 13.00 13.32
CA PHE A 156 -10.03 13.32 13.04
C PHE A 156 -10.45 12.73 11.70
N THR A 157 -11.76 12.65 11.45
CA THR A 157 -12.31 12.27 10.16
C THR A 157 -12.69 13.50 9.34
N LEU A 158 -12.28 13.51 8.08
CA LEU A 158 -12.64 14.50 7.08
C LEU A 158 -13.56 13.85 6.06
N ASP A 159 -14.68 14.50 5.77
CA ASP A 159 -15.48 14.21 4.58
C ASP A 159 -14.79 14.83 3.35
N PRO A 160 -14.39 14.05 2.33
CA PRO A 160 -13.73 14.57 1.13
C PRO A 160 -14.51 15.67 0.43
N ASP A 161 -15.84 15.67 0.50
CA ASP A 161 -16.70 16.67 -0.15
C ASP A 161 -16.60 18.06 0.51
N ARG A 162 -15.99 18.14 1.70
CA ARG A 162 -15.67 19.41 2.37
C ARG A 162 -14.35 20.03 1.91
N ALA A 163 -13.66 19.41 0.97
CA ALA A 163 -12.40 19.90 0.39
C ALA A 163 -12.54 20.10 -1.12
N ALA A 164 -11.76 21.02 -1.69
CA ALA A 164 -11.62 21.08 -3.14
C ALA A 164 -10.64 19.98 -3.59
N LEU A 165 -11.12 19.03 -4.38
CA LEU A 165 -10.34 17.88 -4.84
C LEU A 165 -9.67 18.18 -6.18
N THR A 166 -8.34 17.99 -6.24
CA THR A 166 -7.58 17.96 -7.49
C THR A 166 -7.24 16.50 -7.82
N PRO A 167 -7.79 15.95 -8.92
CA PRO A 167 -7.52 14.58 -9.34
C PRO A 167 -6.03 14.31 -9.57
N GLY A 168 -5.50 13.28 -8.93
CA GLY A 168 -4.18 12.74 -9.21
C GLY A 168 -4.18 11.22 -9.30
N ALA A 169 -3.10 10.65 -9.83
CA ALA A 169 -2.91 9.21 -9.92
C ALA A 169 -1.45 8.82 -9.64
N ASN A 170 -1.24 7.55 -9.33
CA ASN A 170 0.09 6.95 -9.29
C ASN A 170 0.45 6.27 -10.62
N LEU A 171 1.63 5.64 -10.70
CA LEU A 171 2.09 5.00 -11.94
C LEU A 171 1.18 3.86 -12.41
N ALA A 172 0.48 3.21 -11.48
CA ALA A 172 -0.49 2.16 -11.75
C ALA A 172 -1.89 2.68 -12.12
N GLY A 173 -2.08 4.00 -12.19
CA GLY A 173 -3.37 4.63 -12.47
C GLY A 173 -4.32 4.67 -11.26
N GLU A 174 -3.84 4.34 -10.05
CA GLU A 174 -4.66 4.37 -8.84
C GLU A 174 -4.80 5.82 -8.32
N PRO A 175 -5.99 6.23 -7.85
CA PRO A 175 -6.22 7.60 -7.38
C PRO A 175 -5.29 8.03 -6.24
N ARG A 176 -4.64 9.18 -6.41
CA ARG A 176 -3.81 9.87 -5.41
C ARG A 176 -4.13 11.35 -5.48
N ASP A 177 -5.19 11.74 -4.80
CA ASP A 177 -5.83 13.04 -4.95
C ASP A 177 -5.26 14.07 -3.98
N ASP A 178 -5.16 15.31 -4.42
CA ASP A 178 -4.87 16.42 -3.50
C ASP A 178 -6.20 16.98 -2.99
N LEU A 179 -6.35 17.06 -1.66
CA LEU A 179 -7.51 17.68 -1.02
C LEU A 179 -7.10 19.05 -0.46
N HIS A 180 -7.62 20.12 -1.06
CA HIS A 180 -7.37 21.49 -0.64
C HIS A 180 -8.42 21.94 0.38
N LEU A 181 -7.95 22.18 1.60
CA LEU A 181 -8.75 22.67 2.71
C LEU A 181 -8.67 24.19 2.76
N ALA A 182 -9.74 24.82 2.28
CA ALA A 182 -10.10 26.16 2.72
C ALA A 182 -10.33 26.15 4.25
N PRO A 183 -10.35 27.30 4.94
CA PRO A 183 -10.55 27.34 6.39
C PRO A 183 -11.77 26.56 6.82
N LEU A 184 -11.52 25.37 7.38
CA LEU A 184 -12.53 24.39 7.73
C LEU A 184 -12.72 24.39 9.23
N GLU A 185 -13.92 24.76 9.66
CA GLU A 185 -14.32 24.67 11.05
C GLU A 185 -14.75 23.23 11.39
N ILE A 186 -14.07 22.66 12.38
CA ILE A 186 -14.37 21.34 12.95
C ILE A 186 -14.55 21.52 14.46
N PRO A 187 -15.69 21.09 15.04
CA PRO A 187 -15.86 21.07 16.49
C PRO A 187 -14.73 20.29 17.16
N ALA A 188 -14.17 20.83 18.24
CA ALA A 188 -13.06 20.21 18.96
C ALA A 188 -13.43 18.81 19.49
N SER A 189 -14.72 18.56 19.77
CA SER A 189 -15.26 17.24 20.13
C SER A 189 -15.09 16.17 19.05
N ARG A 190 -14.89 16.56 17.78
CA ARG A 190 -14.62 15.65 16.64
C ARG A 190 -13.13 15.46 16.37
N VAL A 191 -12.24 16.13 17.12
CA VAL A 191 -10.79 16.00 16.97
C VAL A 191 -10.22 15.33 18.21
N ARG A 192 -9.54 14.20 18.01
CA ARG A 192 -9.00 13.41 19.11
C ARG A 192 -7.51 13.60 19.25
N ARG A 193 -7.06 14.05 20.44
CA ARG A 193 -5.64 13.97 20.79
C ARG A 193 -5.24 12.50 20.85
N ILE A 194 -4.13 12.18 20.20
CA ILE A 194 -3.61 10.83 20.13
C ILE A 194 -2.18 10.80 20.68
N PRO A 195 -1.76 9.67 21.29
CA PRO A 195 -0.37 9.48 21.66
C PRO A 195 0.51 9.36 20.40
N ARG A 196 1.81 9.71 20.52
CA ARG A 196 2.75 9.64 19.38
C ARG A 196 2.86 8.21 18.84
N GLU A 197 2.74 7.23 19.72
CA GLU A 197 2.76 5.81 19.44
C GLU A 197 1.65 5.40 18.45
N LEU A 198 0.49 6.07 18.48
CA LEU A 198 -0.59 5.80 17.53
C LEU A 198 -0.33 6.43 16.14
N LEU A 199 0.41 7.54 16.09
CA LEU A 199 0.89 8.11 14.83
C LEU A 199 1.95 7.19 14.19
N GLU A 200 2.90 6.71 14.98
CA GLU A 200 3.91 5.74 14.52
C GLU A 200 3.26 4.44 14.03
N GLU A 201 2.27 3.93 14.75
CA GLU A 201 1.50 2.77 14.30
C GLU A 201 0.78 3.02 12.97
N ALA A 202 0.27 4.23 12.72
CA ALA A 202 -0.35 4.56 11.44
C ALA A 202 0.65 4.44 10.29
N GLU A 203 1.87 4.97 10.47
CA GLU A 203 2.96 4.85 9.51
C GLU A 203 3.37 3.38 9.29
N HIS A 204 3.47 2.60 10.37
CA HIS A 204 3.80 1.18 10.29
C HIS A 204 2.73 0.36 9.56
N ARG A 205 1.46 0.60 9.86
CA ARG A 205 0.32 -0.07 9.20
C ARG A 205 0.25 0.26 7.71
N ALA A 206 0.45 1.53 7.36
CA ALA A 206 0.51 2.00 5.98
C ALA A 206 1.62 1.30 5.20
N ALA A 207 2.85 1.35 5.71
CA ALA A 207 4.02 0.75 5.07
C ALA A 207 3.91 -0.78 4.96
N LEU A 208 3.49 -1.46 6.02
CA LEU A 208 3.33 -2.92 5.97
C LEU A 208 2.21 -3.34 5.01
N GLY A 209 1.12 -2.56 4.94
CA GLY A 209 0.06 -2.80 3.97
C GLY A 209 0.52 -2.64 2.52
N ARG A 210 1.39 -1.65 2.21
CA ARG A 210 2.04 -1.58 0.90
C ARG A 210 2.95 -2.77 0.64
N ALA A 211 3.78 -3.15 1.61
CA ALA A 211 4.65 -4.32 1.47
C ALA A 211 3.86 -5.60 1.22
N ALA A 212 2.70 -5.78 1.85
CA ALA A 212 1.81 -6.92 1.63
C ALA A 212 1.19 -6.91 0.22
N LEU A 213 0.69 -5.77 -0.25
CA LEU A 213 0.22 -5.62 -1.63
C LEU A 213 1.35 -5.94 -2.63
N MET A 214 2.57 -5.46 -2.37
CA MET A 214 3.76 -5.73 -3.19
C MET A 214 4.14 -7.22 -3.20
N ALA A 215 4.04 -7.93 -2.07
CA ALA A 215 4.27 -9.37 -2.02
C ALA A 215 3.30 -10.11 -2.96
N GLY A 216 2.02 -9.73 -2.97
CA GLY A 216 1.04 -10.26 -3.91
C GLY A 216 1.38 -9.97 -5.37
N ALA A 217 1.71 -8.72 -5.69
CA ALA A 217 2.11 -8.34 -7.05
C ALA A 217 3.39 -9.07 -7.51
N ALA A 218 4.34 -9.31 -6.60
CA ALA A 218 5.54 -10.10 -6.86
C ALA A 218 5.22 -11.56 -7.22
N GLU A 219 4.33 -12.19 -6.45
CA GLU A 219 3.83 -13.54 -6.77
C GLU A 219 3.15 -13.57 -8.14
N ARG A 220 2.38 -12.54 -8.49
CA ARG A 220 1.75 -12.47 -9.81
C ARG A 220 2.78 -12.37 -10.94
N CYS A 221 3.86 -11.61 -10.73
CA CYS A 221 4.99 -11.58 -11.68
C CYS A 221 5.60 -12.97 -11.86
N VAL A 222 5.78 -13.75 -10.79
CA VAL A 222 6.26 -15.15 -10.86
C VAL A 222 5.29 -16.01 -11.69
N GLU A 223 4.01 -16.01 -11.34
CA GLU A 223 2.98 -16.82 -12.01
C GLU A 223 2.94 -16.55 -13.52
N LEU A 224 2.87 -15.27 -13.91
CA LEU A 224 2.83 -14.86 -15.32
C LEU A 224 4.11 -15.24 -16.06
N THR A 225 5.26 -15.04 -15.42
CA THR A 225 6.57 -15.34 -16.03
C THR A 225 6.75 -16.83 -16.26
N VAL A 226 6.49 -17.66 -15.25
CA VAL A 226 6.60 -19.12 -15.37
C VAL A 226 5.64 -19.67 -16.42
N ALA A 227 4.40 -19.16 -16.46
CA ALA A 227 3.43 -19.52 -17.49
C ALA A 227 3.93 -19.15 -18.89
N HIS A 228 4.46 -17.93 -19.06
CA HIS A 228 4.97 -17.44 -20.34
C HIS A 228 6.17 -18.24 -20.84
N THR A 229 7.19 -18.42 -20.01
CA THR A 229 8.43 -19.13 -20.38
C THR A 229 8.20 -20.62 -20.66
N THR A 230 7.21 -21.23 -20.02
CA THR A 230 6.81 -22.62 -20.25
C THR A 230 6.06 -22.77 -21.57
N ALA A 231 5.16 -21.84 -21.89
CA ALA A 231 4.37 -21.89 -23.13
C ALA A 231 5.16 -21.42 -24.37
N ARG A 232 6.09 -20.47 -24.20
CA ARG A 232 6.81 -19.85 -25.32
C ARG A 232 7.92 -20.77 -25.84
N VAL A 233 7.79 -21.21 -27.09
CA VAL A 233 8.83 -22.00 -27.79
C VAL A 233 9.73 -21.08 -28.59
N GLN A 234 11.05 -21.18 -28.41
CA GLN A 234 12.05 -20.58 -29.31
C GLN A 234 13.23 -21.53 -29.47
N PHE A 235 13.86 -21.49 -30.64
CA PHE A 235 14.97 -22.40 -30.98
C PHE A 235 14.60 -23.88 -30.75
N GLY A 236 13.36 -24.25 -31.13
CA GLY A 236 12.87 -25.63 -31.12
C GLY A 236 12.47 -26.20 -29.75
N ARG A 237 12.42 -25.39 -28.67
CA ARG A 237 11.96 -25.85 -27.33
C ARG A 237 11.42 -24.69 -26.47
N PRO A 238 10.69 -24.99 -25.38
CA PRO A 238 10.26 -23.97 -24.41
C PRO A 238 11.41 -23.12 -23.87
N LEU A 239 11.15 -21.83 -23.58
CA LEU A 239 12.13 -20.93 -22.96
C LEU A 239 12.59 -21.45 -21.58
N SER A 240 11.69 -22.07 -20.82
CA SER A 240 12.01 -22.69 -19.52
C SER A 240 13.05 -23.83 -19.61
N HIS A 241 13.41 -24.32 -20.81
CA HIS A 241 14.46 -25.33 -20.98
C HIS A 241 15.88 -24.74 -21.06
N PHE A 242 16.03 -23.42 -21.20
CA PHE A 242 17.34 -22.76 -21.26
C PHE A 242 17.84 -22.43 -19.85
N GLN A 243 19.11 -22.75 -19.55
CA GLN A 243 19.68 -22.57 -18.20
C GLN A 243 19.66 -21.10 -17.74
N ALA A 244 19.95 -20.15 -18.63
CA ALA A 244 19.88 -18.72 -18.30
C ALA A 244 18.46 -18.29 -17.89
N VAL A 245 17.42 -18.82 -18.54
CA VAL A 245 16.01 -18.55 -18.17
C VAL A 245 15.71 -19.14 -16.79
N LYS A 246 16.10 -20.40 -16.54
CA LYS A 246 15.90 -21.04 -15.23
C LYS A 246 16.57 -20.29 -14.08
N GLN A 247 17.76 -19.75 -14.31
CA GLN A 247 18.48 -18.96 -13.31
C GLN A 247 17.76 -17.65 -12.99
N GLU A 248 17.29 -16.93 -14.01
CA GLU A 248 16.51 -15.71 -13.81
C GLU A 248 15.15 -16.02 -13.14
N GLU A 249 14.46 -17.09 -13.54
CA GLU A 249 13.22 -17.54 -12.87
C GLU A 249 13.44 -17.89 -11.41
N ALA A 250 14.51 -18.60 -11.09
CA ALA A 250 14.86 -18.93 -9.71
C ALA A 250 15.07 -17.65 -8.88
N ARG A 251 15.76 -16.65 -9.45
CA ARG A 251 15.97 -15.36 -8.79
C ARG A 251 14.67 -14.58 -8.61
N LEU A 252 13.78 -14.59 -9.61
CA LEU A 252 12.45 -13.96 -9.50
C LEU A 252 11.61 -14.60 -8.38
N ILE A 253 11.62 -15.94 -8.30
CA ILE A 253 10.93 -16.69 -7.25
C ILE A 253 11.53 -16.39 -5.87
N GLU A 254 12.86 -16.31 -5.78
CA GLU A 254 13.58 -15.96 -4.55
C GLU A 254 13.17 -14.57 -4.04
N GLU A 255 13.23 -13.54 -4.90
CA GLU A 255 12.82 -12.18 -4.54
C GLU A 255 11.37 -12.13 -4.04
N ALA A 256 10.43 -12.77 -4.77
CA ALA A 256 9.04 -12.83 -4.32
C ALA A 256 8.87 -13.55 -2.97
N ALA A 257 9.63 -14.63 -2.74
CA ALA A 257 9.63 -15.37 -1.48
C ALA A 257 10.21 -14.54 -0.32
N LEU A 258 11.26 -13.76 -0.55
CA LEU A 258 11.86 -12.85 0.43
C LEU A 258 10.85 -11.79 0.88
N VAL A 259 10.19 -11.14 -0.07
CA VAL A 259 9.17 -10.11 0.25
C VAL A 259 8.03 -10.71 1.05
N ARG A 260 7.49 -11.87 0.63
CA ARG A 260 6.42 -12.57 1.37
C ARG A 260 6.85 -12.94 2.78
N ALA A 261 8.04 -13.51 2.95
CA ALA A 261 8.55 -13.94 4.26
C ALA A 261 8.72 -12.75 5.21
N ALA A 262 9.24 -11.62 4.71
CA ALA A 262 9.40 -10.41 5.51
C ALA A 262 8.06 -9.83 5.96
N VAL A 263 7.05 -9.78 5.07
CA VAL A 263 5.69 -9.35 5.43
C VAL A 263 5.08 -10.27 6.50
N GLN A 264 5.20 -11.58 6.33
CA GLN A 264 4.68 -12.56 7.29
C GLN A 264 5.34 -12.42 8.67
N ALA A 265 6.66 -12.18 8.70
CA ALA A 265 7.41 -11.99 9.94
C ALA A 265 6.98 -10.72 10.72
N ALA A 266 6.42 -9.71 10.03
CA ALA A 266 5.98 -8.46 10.63
C ALA A 266 4.53 -8.48 11.16
N ALA A 267 3.76 -9.53 10.89
CA ALA A 267 2.35 -9.61 11.30
C ALA A 267 2.17 -9.54 12.82
N THR A 268 2.79 -10.47 13.56
CA THR A 268 2.69 -10.51 15.04
C THR A 268 3.35 -9.30 15.70
N PRO A 269 4.56 -8.85 15.29
CA PRO A 269 5.15 -7.63 15.84
C PRO A 269 4.26 -6.40 15.68
N LEU A 270 3.53 -6.25 14.56
CA LEU A 270 2.64 -5.10 14.38
C LEU A 270 1.47 -5.09 15.39
N ASP A 271 0.94 -6.24 15.77
CA ASP A 271 -0.13 -6.34 16.77
C ASP A 271 0.35 -6.00 18.19
N THR A 272 1.58 -6.38 18.54
CA THR A 272 2.14 -6.12 19.88
C THR A 272 2.76 -4.73 20.01
N GLY A 273 3.19 -4.13 18.89
CA GLY A 273 3.77 -2.79 18.85
C GLY A 273 5.21 -2.73 19.39
N GLY A 274 5.68 -1.52 19.63
CA GLY A 274 6.99 -1.26 20.22
C GLY A 274 8.18 -1.54 19.27
N PRO A 275 9.39 -1.74 19.82
CA PRO A 275 10.62 -1.86 19.01
C PRO A 275 10.61 -3.03 18.01
N ALA A 276 9.95 -4.14 18.37
CA ALA A 276 9.83 -5.29 17.48
C ALA A 276 8.99 -4.98 16.23
N ALA A 277 7.88 -4.25 16.40
CA ALA A 277 7.06 -3.77 15.28
C ALA A 277 7.88 -2.89 14.35
N HIS A 278 8.62 -1.93 14.93
CA HIS A 278 9.45 -1.01 14.15
C HIS A 278 10.49 -1.76 13.31
N PHE A 279 11.23 -2.69 13.93
CA PHE A 279 12.24 -3.49 13.21
C PHE A 279 11.61 -4.33 12.09
N ALA A 280 10.57 -5.09 12.40
CA ALA A 280 9.98 -6.03 11.44
C ALA A 280 9.29 -5.32 10.27
N VAL A 281 8.56 -4.23 10.53
CA VAL A 281 7.91 -3.43 9.48
C VAL A 281 8.93 -2.72 8.60
N ALA A 282 9.96 -2.12 9.21
CA ALA A 282 11.01 -1.45 8.45
C ALA A 282 11.79 -2.45 7.57
N ALA A 283 12.09 -3.65 8.08
CA ALA A 283 12.70 -4.72 7.30
C ALA A 283 11.79 -5.17 6.15
N ALA A 284 10.50 -5.40 6.41
CA ALA A 284 9.53 -5.82 5.39
C ALA A 284 9.37 -4.78 4.26
N LYS A 285 9.19 -3.51 4.62
CA LYS A 285 9.05 -2.44 3.63
C LYS A 285 10.34 -2.20 2.84
N THR A 286 11.50 -2.22 3.51
CA THR A 286 12.81 -2.11 2.84
C THR A 286 13.02 -3.24 1.84
N GLN A 287 12.78 -4.49 2.25
CA GLN A 287 12.90 -5.66 1.37
C GLN A 287 11.94 -5.58 0.20
N ALA A 288 10.66 -5.23 0.43
CA ALA A 288 9.67 -5.07 -0.62
C ALA A 288 10.10 -4.01 -1.65
N SER A 289 10.52 -2.84 -1.19
CA SER A 289 10.97 -1.74 -2.05
C SER A 289 12.23 -2.10 -2.85
N ALA A 290 13.21 -2.77 -2.23
CA ALA A 290 14.43 -3.19 -2.90
C ALA A 290 14.16 -4.26 -3.99
N SER A 291 13.34 -5.26 -3.67
CA SER A 291 13.01 -6.35 -4.60
C SER A 291 12.17 -5.88 -5.80
N ALA A 292 11.41 -4.78 -5.68
CA ALA A 292 10.49 -4.31 -6.71
C ALA A 292 11.17 -4.10 -8.08
N ALA A 293 12.35 -3.46 -8.11
CA ALA A 293 13.09 -3.23 -9.34
C ALA A 293 13.58 -4.53 -9.98
N GLU A 294 14.11 -5.45 -9.16
CA GLU A 294 14.69 -6.70 -9.66
C GLU A 294 13.60 -7.65 -10.18
N ILE A 295 12.49 -7.75 -9.47
CA ILE A 295 11.29 -8.50 -9.90
C ILE A 295 10.81 -7.97 -11.24
N ALA A 296 10.62 -6.64 -11.36
CA ALA A 296 10.16 -6.04 -12.62
C ALA A 296 11.16 -6.26 -13.75
N ARG A 297 12.47 -6.07 -13.49
CA ARG A 297 13.54 -6.28 -14.47
C ARG A 297 13.52 -7.71 -15.02
N ILE A 298 13.51 -8.72 -14.15
CA ILE A 298 13.52 -10.13 -14.55
C ILE A 298 12.25 -10.47 -15.32
N ALA A 299 11.08 -10.11 -14.78
CA ALA A 299 9.81 -10.47 -15.40
C ALA A 299 9.68 -9.87 -16.80
N HIS A 300 10.02 -8.59 -16.98
CA HIS A 300 10.00 -7.95 -18.31
C HIS A 300 11.05 -8.55 -19.24
N GLN A 301 12.25 -8.85 -18.75
CA GLN A 301 13.31 -9.46 -19.55
C GLN A 301 12.89 -10.84 -20.11
N LEU A 302 12.26 -11.68 -19.28
CA LEU A 302 11.83 -13.02 -19.68
C LEU A 302 10.59 -13.02 -20.58
N HIS A 303 9.77 -11.97 -20.51
CA HIS A 303 8.67 -11.76 -21.46
C HIS A 303 9.12 -11.11 -22.78
N GLY A 304 10.22 -10.35 -22.77
CA GLY A 304 10.65 -9.58 -23.93
C GLY A 304 9.61 -8.53 -24.35
N ALA A 305 9.50 -8.27 -25.65
CA ALA A 305 8.67 -7.17 -26.17
C ALA A 305 7.19 -7.26 -25.80
N ILE A 306 6.62 -8.46 -25.62
CA ILE A 306 5.20 -8.58 -25.25
C ILE A 306 4.94 -8.07 -23.81
N GLY A 307 5.93 -8.20 -22.91
CA GLY A 307 5.81 -7.80 -21.50
C GLY A 307 5.62 -6.31 -21.28
N ILE A 308 6.04 -5.47 -22.22
CA ILE A 308 5.88 -4.00 -22.17
C ILE A 308 4.59 -3.50 -22.84
N THR A 309 3.80 -4.40 -23.45
CA THR A 309 2.56 -4.02 -24.13
C THR A 309 1.37 -4.08 -23.16
N GLN A 310 0.30 -3.35 -23.51
CA GLN A 310 -0.98 -3.41 -22.78
C GLN A 310 -1.69 -4.77 -22.94
N LEU A 311 -1.31 -5.59 -23.92
CA LEU A 311 -1.90 -6.91 -24.17
C LEU A 311 -1.46 -7.94 -23.13
N ASN A 312 -0.32 -7.72 -22.45
CA ASN A 312 0.16 -8.60 -21.40
C ASN A 312 -0.17 -7.99 -20.03
N PRO A 313 -0.83 -8.71 -19.13
CA PRO A 313 -1.22 -8.14 -17.84
C PRO A 313 -0.04 -7.97 -16.85
N LEU A 314 1.19 -8.34 -17.21
CA LEU A 314 2.39 -8.12 -16.39
C LEU A 314 2.55 -6.65 -15.98
N HIS A 315 2.17 -5.71 -16.85
CA HIS A 315 2.23 -4.29 -16.53
C HIS A 315 1.37 -3.93 -15.31
N LEU A 316 0.23 -4.61 -15.07
CA LEU A 316 -0.65 -4.34 -13.94
C LEU A 316 0.01 -4.62 -12.59
N ALA A 317 0.84 -5.67 -12.52
CA ALA A 317 1.62 -6.01 -11.32
C ALA A 317 2.88 -5.14 -11.21
N THR A 318 3.60 -4.94 -12.31
CA THR A 318 4.89 -4.23 -12.27
C THR A 318 4.76 -2.73 -12.05
N THR A 319 3.75 -2.04 -12.62
CA THR A 319 3.52 -0.62 -12.32
C THR A 319 3.11 -0.40 -10.86
N ARG A 320 2.39 -1.35 -10.25
CA ARG A 320 2.04 -1.33 -8.83
C ARG A 320 3.24 -1.55 -7.92
N LEU A 321 4.12 -2.50 -8.25
CA LEU A 321 5.41 -2.66 -7.57
C LEU A 321 6.22 -1.35 -7.59
N TRP A 322 6.31 -0.70 -8.76
CA TRP A 322 7.00 0.58 -8.93
C TRP A 322 6.31 1.75 -8.21
N SER A 323 4.99 1.72 -8.07
CA SER A 323 4.28 2.78 -7.36
C SER A 323 4.40 2.62 -5.85
N TRP A 324 4.08 1.43 -5.33
CA TRP A 324 4.00 1.17 -3.90
C TRP A 324 5.36 1.12 -3.22
N ARG A 325 6.46 0.95 -3.96
CA ARG A 325 7.82 1.04 -3.39
C ARG A 325 8.14 2.43 -2.83
N ASP A 326 7.55 3.48 -3.38
CA ASP A 326 7.81 4.89 -3.02
C ASP A 326 6.66 5.50 -2.18
N GLU A 327 5.56 4.76 -2.01
CA GLU A 327 4.45 5.15 -1.13
C GLU A 327 4.70 4.71 0.31
N ASP A 328 4.21 5.53 1.25
CA ASP A 328 4.29 5.28 2.69
C ASP A 328 5.73 5.08 3.20
N GLY A 329 6.65 5.87 2.62
CA GLY A 329 8.08 5.84 2.84
C GLY A 329 8.80 4.95 1.81
N ASP A 330 9.86 5.50 1.22
CA ASP A 330 10.70 4.79 0.25
C ASP A 330 11.70 3.84 0.92
N GLU A 331 12.46 3.11 0.10
CA GLU A 331 13.50 2.19 0.57
C GLU A 331 14.51 2.85 1.51
N THR A 332 14.92 4.08 1.20
CA THR A 332 15.96 4.78 1.96
C THR A 332 15.42 5.23 3.32
N ASP A 333 14.20 5.76 3.37
CA ASP A 333 13.56 6.17 4.62
C ASP A 333 13.44 4.98 5.58
N TRP A 334 12.90 3.85 5.10
CA TRP A 334 12.74 2.66 5.93
C TRP A 334 14.06 1.98 6.30
N ALA A 335 15.05 1.97 5.41
CA ALA A 335 16.39 1.48 5.73
C ALA A 335 17.06 2.33 6.82
N LEU A 336 16.89 3.66 6.79
CA LEU A 336 17.42 4.56 7.81
C LEU A 336 16.69 4.40 9.15
N ARG A 337 15.36 4.23 9.13
CA ARG A 337 14.57 3.92 10.34
C ARG A 337 15.03 2.60 10.97
N LEU A 338 15.16 1.55 10.15
CA LEU A 338 15.69 0.26 10.57
C LEU A 338 17.07 0.40 11.19
N ALA A 339 18.00 1.08 10.50
CA ALA A 339 19.37 1.29 10.98
C ALA A 339 19.43 2.06 12.30
N ARG A 340 18.54 3.03 12.52
CA ARG A 340 18.45 3.78 13.80
C ARG A 340 17.92 2.91 14.95
N SER A 341 17.12 1.88 14.65
CA SER A 341 16.57 0.98 15.66
C SER A 341 17.55 -0.09 16.16
N VAL A 342 18.65 -0.31 15.43
CA VAL A 342 19.65 -1.33 15.75
C VAL A 342 21.03 -0.73 15.99
N THR A 343 21.75 -1.34 16.92
CA THR A 343 23.17 -1.08 17.19
C THR A 343 23.94 -2.38 16.98
N ALA A 344 25.27 -2.31 16.89
CA ALA A 344 26.08 -3.53 16.80
C ALA A 344 25.79 -4.55 17.92
N ALA A 345 25.44 -4.06 19.12
CA ALA A 345 25.10 -4.90 20.27
C ALA A 345 23.67 -5.47 20.20
N THR A 346 22.73 -4.78 19.57
CA THR A 346 21.31 -5.20 19.52
C THR A 346 20.93 -5.91 18.23
N LEU A 347 21.76 -5.86 17.19
CA LEU A 347 21.48 -6.49 15.89
C LEU A 347 21.36 -8.02 15.98
N TRP A 348 22.34 -8.71 16.57
CA TRP A 348 22.31 -10.17 16.64
C TRP A 348 21.14 -10.72 17.47
N PRO A 349 20.83 -10.15 18.66
CA PRO A 349 19.60 -10.49 19.37
C PRO A 349 18.34 -10.21 18.54
N ALA A 350 18.23 -9.07 17.86
CA ALA A 350 17.05 -8.76 17.04
C ALA A 350 16.83 -9.76 15.90
N LEU A 351 17.91 -10.33 15.33
CA LEU A 351 17.83 -11.32 14.25
C LEU A 351 17.52 -12.75 14.75
N THR A 352 17.95 -13.09 15.97
CA THR A 352 17.94 -14.48 16.45
C THR A 352 16.90 -14.77 17.51
N THR A 353 16.38 -13.74 18.19
CA THR A 353 15.32 -13.92 19.17
C THR A 353 14.01 -14.10 18.40
N LYS A 354 13.38 -15.26 18.52
CA LYS A 354 12.03 -15.46 17.97
C LYS A 354 11.07 -14.46 18.64
N PRO A 355 10.15 -13.82 17.87
CA PRO A 355 9.12 -12.96 18.44
C PRO A 355 8.21 -13.71 19.41
#